data_AF-A0A559RBA1-F1
#
_entry.id   AF-A0A559RBA1-F1
#
_cell.length_a   1.000
_cell.length_b   1.000
_cell.length_c   1.000
_cell.angle_alpha   90.00
_cell.angle_beta   90.00
_cell.angle_gamma   90.00
#
_symmetry.space_group_name_H-M   'P 1'
#
loop_
_entity.id
_entity.type
_entity.pdbx_description
1 polymer ?
#
loop_
_entity_poly.entity_id
_entity_poly.type
_entity_poly.pdbx_seq_one_letter_code
_entity_poly.pdbx_strand_id
1 'polypeptide(L)'
;MNTFYKIISDETVLLKLKKKSDIGFWQYQILGLLSFFANNQFDYLFITNKRILVLIKDTVVTNIEYHNFKELKFNSMNNTLSFNDSNNQQQQLSLNKLRLTYEEIQLIKKKLHA
;
A
#
# COMPACT_ATOMS: atom_id res chain seq x y z
N MET A 1 -3.65 -16.26 -11.52
CA MET A 1 -3.52 -14.79 -11.61
C MET A 1 -4.07 -14.20 -10.32
N ASN A 2 -3.28 -13.42 -9.58
CA ASN A 2 -3.71 -12.85 -8.29
C ASN A 2 -4.94 -11.95 -8.48
N THR A 3 -5.97 -12.16 -7.64
CA THR A 3 -7.30 -11.51 -7.71
C THR A 3 -7.24 -9.98 -7.82
N PHE A 4 -6.21 -9.35 -7.25
CA PHE A 4 -6.04 -7.90 -7.28
C PHE A 4 -5.75 -7.33 -8.68
N TYR A 5 -5.16 -8.10 -9.61
CA TYR A 5 -4.87 -7.61 -10.95
C TYR A 5 -6.15 -7.22 -11.69
N LYS A 6 -7.26 -7.92 -11.43
CA LYS A 6 -8.57 -7.58 -12.00
C LYS A 6 -9.15 -6.27 -11.46
N ILE A 7 -8.72 -5.84 -10.27
CA ILE A 7 -9.24 -4.62 -9.61
C ILE A 7 -8.66 -3.36 -10.29
N ILE A 8 -7.43 -3.44 -10.78
CA ILE A 8 -6.70 -2.28 -11.34
C ILE A 8 -6.29 -2.48 -12.81
N SER A 9 -6.82 -3.49 -13.49
CA SER A 9 -6.38 -3.85 -14.85
C SER A 9 -6.70 -2.79 -15.91
N ASP A 10 -7.75 -2.01 -15.71
CA ASP A 10 -8.17 -0.90 -16.58
C ASP A 10 -7.66 0.47 -16.09
N GLU A 11 -6.78 0.48 -15.09
CA GLU A 11 -6.32 1.69 -14.43
C GLU A 11 -4.82 1.92 -14.65
N THR A 12 -4.43 3.20 -14.72
CA THR A 12 -3.03 3.58 -14.84
C THR A 12 -2.39 3.57 -13.46
N VAL A 13 -1.45 2.66 -13.22
CA VAL A 13 -0.67 2.62 -11.97
C VAL A 13 0.33 3.78 -11.94
N LEU A 14 0.15 4.71 -11.00
CA LEU A 14 0.99 5.90 -10.84
C LEU A 14 2.11 5.69 -9.80
N LEU A 15 1.82 4.91 -8.76
CA LEU A 15 2.77 4.42 -7.76
C LEU A 15 2.52 2.94 -7.51
N LYS A 16 3.61 2.17 -7.44
CA LYS A 16 3.61 0.79 -6.95
C LYS A 16 4.76 0.63 -5.96
N LEU A 17 4.43 0.24 -4.74
CA LEU A 17 5.39 -0.33 -3.79
C LEU A 17 5.09 -1.81 -3.62
N LYS A 18 6.15 -2.62 -3.61
CA LYS A 18 6.11 -4.05 -3.37
C LYS A 18 7.20 -4.36 -2.35
N LYS A 19 6.82 -4.97 -1.23
CA LYS A 19 7.76 -5.41 -0.20
C LYS A 19 7.41 -6.81 0.26
N LYS A 20 8.43 -7.57 0.69
CA LYS A 20 8.19 -8.88 1.30
C LYS A 20 7.43 -8.64 2.61
N SER A 21 6.34 -9.36 2.82
CA SER A 21 5.55 -9.22 4.05
C SER A 21 6.38 -9.64 5.24
N ASP A 22 6.16 -9.01 6.38
CA ASP A 22 6.87 -9.41 7.59
C ASP A 22 6.36 -10.77 8.12
N ILE A 23 7.29 -11.53 8.70
CA ILE A 23 6.99 -12.82 9.32
C ILE A 23 6.42 -12.50 10.70
N GLY A 24 5.24 -13.05 11.02
CA GLY A 24 4.66 -12.83 12.34
C GLY A 24 5.57 -13.46 13.40
N PHE A 25 5.70 -12.81 14.56
CA PHE A 25 6.50 -13.31 15.70
C PHE A 25 6.25 -14.80 15.99
N TRP A 26 4.98 -15.24 15.95
CA TRP A 26 4.60 -16.65 16.13
C TRP A 26 5.15 -17.60 15.07
N GLN A 27 5.21 -17.18 13.80
CA GLN A 27 5.77 -17.99 12.72
C GLN A 27 7.29 -18.14 12.85
N TYR A 28 7.96 -17.09 13.34
CA TYR A 28 9.37 -17.15 13.65
C TYR A 28 9.67 -18.11 14.82
N GLN A 29 8.82 -18.12 15.87
CA GLN A 29 8.98 -19.02 17.01
C GLN A 29 8.86 -20.50 16.64
N ILE A 30 7.98 -20.85 15.69
CA ILE A 30 7.73 -22.25 15.30
C ILE A 30 8.78 -22.76 14.30
N LEU A 31 9.19 -21.93 13.34
CA LEU A 31 10.02 -22.36 12.21
C LEU A 31 11.48 -21.85 12.27
N GLY A 32 11.82 -21.00 13.24
CA GLY A 32 13.16 -20.42 13.38
C GLY A 32 13.63 -19.73 12.10
N LEU A 33 14.92 -19.85 11.78
CA LEU A 33 15.52 -19.27 10.56
C LEU A 33 14.91 -19.80 9.25
N LEU A 34 14.27 -20.99 9.26
CA LEU A 34 13.59 -21.53 8.08
C LEU A 34 12.33 -20.74 7.70
N SER A 35 11.76 -19.98 8.65
CA SER A 35 10.62 -19.10 8.40
C SER A 35 10.89 -18.07 7.29
N PHE A 36 12.15 -17.61 7.14
CA PHE A 36 12.56 -16.67 6.10
C PHE A 36 12.39 -17.21 4.68
N PHE A 37 12.58 -18.52 4.50
CA PHE A 37 12.40 -19.21 3.22
C PHE A 37 10.93 -19.61 2.98
N ALA A 38 10.16 -19.84 4.05
CA ALA A 38 8.76 -20.21 3.96
C ALA A 38 7.83 -19.04 3.62
N ASN A 39 8.20 -17.81 4.01
CA ASN A 39 7.38 -16.65 3.71
C ASN A 39 7.66 -16.14 2.29
N ASN A 40 6.73 -16.39 1.37
CA ASN A 40 6.76 -15.88 -0.01
C ASN A 40 5.71 -14.80 -0.26
N GLN A 41 5.09 -14.27 0.80
CA GLN A 41 4.01 -13.30 0.69
C GLN A 41 4.55 -11.87 0.59
N PHE A 42 3.76 -11.01 -0.02
CA PHE A 42 4.13 -9.60 -0.24
C PHE A 42 3.05 -8.64 0.23
N ASP A 43 3.49 -7.49 0.72
CA ASP A 43 2.66 -6.33 0.95
C ASP A 43 2.81 -5.38 -0.25
N TYR A 44 1.70 -4.75 -0.63
CA TYR A 44 1.67 -3.83 -1.76
C TYR A 44 0.92 -2.55 -1.41
N LEU A 45 1.41 -1.45 -1.97
CA LEU A 45 0.67 -0.22 -2.14
C LEU A 45 0.59 0.08 -3.63
N PHE A 46 -0.62 0.13 -4.18
CA PHE A 46 -0.89 0.68 -5.49
C PHE A 46 -1.65 1.99 -5.32
N ILE A 47 -1.18 3.04 -5.98
CA ILE A 47 -1.94 4.24 -6.22
C ILE A 47 -2.09 4.31 -7.73
N THR A 48 -3.31 4.12 -8.21
CA THR A 48 -3.64 4.28 -9.63
C THR A 48 -4.06 5.71 -9.89
N ASN A 49 -4.63 6.02 -11.05
CA ASN A 49 -5.29 7.30 -11.32
C ASN A 49 -6.72 7.40 -10.73
N LYS A 50 -7.28 6.30 -10.20
CA LYS A 50 -8.66 6.24 -9.67
C LYS A 50 -8.75 5.79 -8.21
N ARG A 51 -7.80 4.97 -7.73
CA ARG A 51 -7.92 4.30 -6.43
C ARG A 51 -6.60 4.13 -5.70
N ILE A 52 -6.72 3.89 -4.40
CA ILE A 52 -5.67 3.37 -3.54
C ILE A 52 -6.02 1.92 -3.21
N LEU A 53 -5.09 1.01 -3.48
CA LEU A 53 -5.23 -0.41 -3.20
C LEU A 53 -4.06 -0.87 -2.33
N VAL A 54 -4.37 -1.42 -1.16
CA VAL A 54 -3.38 -1.94 -0.21
C VAL A 54 -3.59 -3.43 -0.04
N LEU A 55 -2.50 -4.17 -0.18
CA LEU A 55 -2.45 -5.60 0.10
C LEU A 55 -1.49 -5.85 1.25
N ILE A 56 -1.89 -6.72 2.18
CA ILE A 56 -1.03 -7.24 3.23
C ILE A 56 -1.04 -8.76 3.11
N LYS A 57 0.13 -9.38 3.02
CA LYS A 57 0.29 -10.82 2.80
C LYS A 57 -0.53 -11.32 1.60
N ASP A 58 -0.40 -10.61 0.46
CA ASP A 58 -1.14 -10.80 -0.79
C ASP A 58 -2.68 -10.69 -0.68
N THR A 59 -3.20 -10.25 0.47
CA THR A 59 -4.64 -10.09 0.71
C THR A 59 -5.03 -8.62 0.64
N VAL A 60 -6.08 -8.29 -0.12
CA VAL A 60 -6.60 -6.92 -0.22
C VAL A 60 -7.19 -6.52 1.13
N VAL A 61 -6.64 -5.47 1.74
CA VAL A 61 -7.12 -4.92 3.02
C VAL A 61 -7.72 -3.52 2.85
N THR A 62 -7.39 -2.83 1.76
CA THR A 62 -7.95 -1.53 1.41
C THR A 62 -8.13 -1.46 -0.09
N ASN A 63 -9.30 -1.03 -0.53
CA ASN A 63 -9.63 -0.71 -1.92
C ASN A 63 -10.56 0.50 -1.88
N ILE A 64 -10.01 1.69 -2.11
CA ILE A 64 -10.75 2.97 -1.97
C ILE A 64 -10.55 3.79 -3.22
N GLU A 65 -11.66 4.20 -3.83
CA GLU A 65 -11.67 5.13 -4.95
C GLU A 65 -11.61 6.58 -4.45
N TYR A 66 -10.99 7.44 -5.24
CA TYR A 66 -10.86 8.86 -4.95
C TYR A 66 -11.10 9.69 -6.21
N HIS A 67 -11.45 10.97 -6.04
CA HIS A 67 -11.87 11.81 -7.16
C HIS A 67 -10.71 12.23 -8.08
N ASN A 68 -9.61 12.71 -7.50
CA ASN A 68 -8.51 13.29 -8.25
C ASN A 68 -7.14 13.00 -7.62
N PHE A 69 -6.22 12.44 -8.40
CA PHE A 69 -4.87 12.08 -7.94
C PHE A 69 -4.07 13.30 -7.48
N LYS A 70 -4.28 14.47 -8.11
CA LYS A 70 -3.56 15.71 -7.75
C LYS A 70 -3.89 16.21 -6.35
N GLU A 71 -5.02 15.79 -5.79
CA GLU A 71 -5.46 16.15 -4.44
C GLU A 71 -4.96 15.15 -3.38
N LEU A 72 -4.35 14.04 -3.81
CA LEU A 72 -3.76 13.06 -2.91
C LEU A 72 -2.51 13.63 -2.25
N LYS A 73 -2.54 13.80 -0.93
CA LYS A 73 -1.42 14.32 -0.14
C LYS A 73 -0.89 13.28 0.81
N PHE A 74 0.42 13.20 0.94
CA PHE A 74 1.07 12.29 1.87
C PHE A 74 1.73 13.04 3.02
N ASN A 75 1.38 12.67 4.24
CA ASN A 75 2.06 13.13 5.45
C ASN A 75 3.06 12.06 5.91
N SER A 76 4.35 12.34 5.78
CA SER A 76 5.41 11.41 6.19
C SER A 76 5.64 11.35 7.70
N MET A 77 5.13 12.30 8.49
CA MET A 77 5.30 12.25 9.94
C MET A 77 4.49 11.12 10.58
N ASN A 78 3.35 10.77 9.97
CA ASN A 78 2.43 9.75 10.48
C ASN A 78 2.01 8.73 9.40
N ASN A 79 2.70 8.72 8.26
CA ASN A 79 2.44 7.87 7.10
C ASN A 79 0.96 7.84 6.66
N THR A 80 0.32 9.01 6.57
CA THR A 80 -1.10 9.11 6.24
C THR A 80 -1.31 9.73 4.86
N LEU A 81 -2.17 9.11 4.03
CA LEU A 81 -2.68 9.70 2.81
C LEU A 81 -3.98 10.46 3.11
N SER A 82 -4.07 11.70 2.65
CA SER A 82 -5.28 12.51 2.68
C SER A 82 -5.78 12.73 1.26
N PHE A 83 -7.09 12.57 1.03
CA PHE A 83 -7.68 12.66 -0.29
C PHE A 83 -9.19 12.92 -0.19
N ASN A 84 -9.80 13.32 -1.30
CA ASN A 84 -11.25 13.39 -1.41
C ASN A 84 -11.75 12.10 -2.07
N ASP A 85 -12.70 11.42 -1.43
CA ASP A 85 -13.33 10.24 -2.00
C ASP A 85 -14.26 10.59 -3.18
N SER A 86 -14.89 9.58 -3.78
CA SER A 86 -15.82 9.77 -4.90
C SER A 86 -17.04 10.64 -4.58
N ASN A 87 -17.36 10.84 -3.29
CA ASN A 87 -18.42 11.73 -2.82
C ASN A 87 -17.91 13.13 -2.44
N ASN A 88 -16.66 13.44 -2.79
CA ASN A 88 -15.98 14.68 -2.45
C ASN A 88 -15.86 14.93 -0.93
N GLN A 89 -15.85 13.85 -0.13
CA GLN A 89 -15.61 13.92 1.31
C GLN A 89 -14.13 13.70 1.59
N GLN A 90 -13.58 14.51 2.50
CA GLN A 90 -12.19 14.38 2.90
C GLN A 90 -12.00 13.11 3.73
N GLN A 91 -11.15 12.21 3.23
CA GLN A 91 -10.78 10.96 3.88
C GLN A 91 -9.30 10.96 4.23
N GLN A 92 -8.96 10.11 5.21
CA GLN A 92 -7.59 9.82 5.58
C GLN A 92 -7.37 8.31 5.65
N LEU A 93 -6.23 7.86 5.12
CA LEU A 93 -5.81 6.47 5.15
C LEU A 93 -4.42 6.36 5.77
N SER A 94 -4.32 5.68 6.91
CA SER A 94 -3.03 5.35 7.51
C SER A 94 -2.35 4.20 6.77
N LEU A 95 -1.09 4.39 6.37
CA LEU A 95 -0.23 3.38 5.76
C LEU A 95 0.65 2.65 6.76
N ASN A 96 0.45 2.84 8.07
CA ASN A 96 1.30 2.24 9.11
C ASN A 96 1.38 0.71 9.05
N LYS A 97 0.32 0.04 8.57
CA LYS A 97 0.33 -1.41 8.36
C LYS A 97 1.40 -1.88 7.37
N LEU A 98 1.80 -1.02 6.43
CA LEU A 98 2.86 -1.32 5.45
C LEU A 98 4.27 -1.17 6.02
N ARG A 99 4.44 -0.57 7.22
CA ARG A 99 5.75 -0.36 7.86
C ARG A 99 6.77 0.23 6.88
N LEU A 100 6.41 1.36 6.26
CA LEU A 100 7.18 1.94 5.18
C LEU A 100 8.61 2.28 5.62
N THR A 101 9.61 1.92 4.81
CA THR A 101 11.00 2.35 5.05
C THR A 101 11.18 3.81 4.66
N TYR A 102 12.33 4.38 5.03
CA TYR A 102 12.68 5.74 4.64
C TYR A 102 12.68 5.92 3.12
N GLU A 103 13.26 4.97 2.38
CA GLU A 103 13.33 5.01 0.91
C GLU A 103 11.93 4.95 0.29
N GLU A 104 11.05 4.10 0.83
CA GLU A 104 9.66 3.99 0.40
C GLU A 104 8.89 5.30 0.63
N ILE A 105 9.10 5.95 1.79
CA ILE A 105 8.54 7.27 2.13
C ILE A 105 9.02 8.34 1.13
N GLN A 106 10.31 8.36 0.79
CA GLN A 106 10.85 9.31 -0.20
C GLN A 106 10.29 9.08 -1.60
N LEU A 107 10.08 7.83 -2.00
CA LEU A 107 9.45 7.50 -3.29
C LEU A 107 8.01 8.01 -3.36
N ILE A 108 7.23 7.84 -2.29
CA ILE A 108 5.86 8.36 -2.21
C ILE A 108 5.87 9.89 -2.33
N LYS A 109 6.71 10.57 -1.54
CA LYS A 109 6.87 12.03 -1.59
C LYS A 109 7.16 12.55 -2.99
N LYS A 110 8.17 11.98 -3.64
CA LYS A 110 8.56 12.34 -5.01
C LYS A 110 7.41 12.18 -6.01
N LYS A 111 6.57 11.14 -5.85
CA LYS A 111 5.45 10.87 -6.75
C LYS A 111 4.21 11.74 -6.49
N LEU A 112 4.02 12.15 -5.24
CA LEU A 112 2.87 12.97 -4.83
C LEU A 112 3.20 14.46 -4.71
N HIS A 113 4.40 14.88 -5.14
CA HIS A 113 4.89 16.25 -5.01
C HIS A 113 4.82 16.77 -3.56
N ALA A 114 5.12 15.90 -2.59
CA ALA A 114 5.07 16.16 -1.14
C ALA A 114 6.45 16.11 -0.48
#